data_AF-C2EIS7-F1
#
_entry.id   AF-C2EIS7-F1
#
_cell.length_a   1.000
_cell.length_b   1.000
_cell.length_c   1.000
_cell.angle_alpha   90.00
_cell.angle_beta   90.00
_cell.angle_gamma   90.00
#
_symmetry.space_group_name_H-M   'P 1'
#
loop_
_entity.id
_entity.type
_entity.pdbx_description
1 polymer ?
#
loop_
_entity_poly.entity_id
_entity_poly.type
_entity_poly.pdbx_seq_one_letter_code
_entity_poly.pdbx_strand_id
1 'polypeptide(L)'
;MDTNKIYRITVRMPKELRENLTYAANKLNVTSNTFMKISLYAYLKVSFFSLTDATPINISEIPKERNTRINLIVDDELHTILEIHAQKYNLTINDLILYTVLVSLNAYNEFVKNNINNFQNRLKIAIENKGISQAELARRSGISRASITGYLKGKYKAKPCAIYSLAQALDVDAFWLLGYQNNN
;
A
#
# COMPACT_ATOMS: atom_id res chain seq x y z
N MET A 1 -10.30 -11.26 -11.04
CA MET A 1 -11.40 -10.55 -10.38
C MET A 1 -10.99 -10.29 -8.94
N ASP A 2 -10.50 -9.09 -8.67
CA ASP A 2 -10.07 -8.68 -7.33
C ASP A 2 -11.24 -7.97 -6.65
N THR A 3 -12.10 -8.73 -5.96
CA THR A 3 -13.14 -8.15 -5.12
C THR A 3 -12.49 -7.72 -3.82
N ASN A 4 -12.04 -6.47 -3.76
CA ASN A 4 -11.52 -5.87 -2.54
C ASN A 4 -12.58 -5.96 -1.44
N LYS A 5 -12.43 -6.92 -0.53
CA LYS A 5 -13.33 -7.13 0.60
C LYS A 5 -13.22 -5.93 1.54
N ILE A 6 -14.31 -5.18 1.67
CA ILE A 6 -14.39 -4.00 2.54
C ILE A 6 -14.72 -4.45 3.96
N TYR A 7 -13.87 -4.10 4.92
CA TYR A 7 -14.11 -4.31 6.34
C TYR A 7 -14.55 -3.00 7.00
N ARG A 8 -15.59 -3.05 7.83
CA ARG A 8 -16.03 -1.92 8.66
C ARG A 8 -15.53 -2.14 10.09
N ILE A 9 -14.74 -1.20 10.60
CA ILE A 9 -14.21 -1.22 11.98
C ILE A 9 -14.85 -0.06 12.74
N THR A 10 -15.48 -0.35 13.87
CA THR A 10 -16.03 0.69 14.77
C THR A 10 -14.96 1.06 15.79
N VAL A 11 -14.50 2.30 15.76
CA VAL A 11 -13.52 2.84 16.72
C VAL A 11 -14.27 3.69 17.75
N ARG A 12 -14.24 3.31 19.02
CA ARG A 12 -14.74 4.12 20.13
C ARG A 12 -13.63 5.05 20.61
N MET A 13 -13.90 6.34 20.72
CA MET A 13 -12.91 7.35 21.09
C MET A 13 -13.50 8.47 21.95
N PRO A 14 -12.69 9.15 22.78
CA PRO A 14 -13.11 10.33 23.52
C PRO A 14 -13.63 11.44 22.60
N LYS A 15 -14.59 12.23 23.09
CA LYS A 15 -15.21 13.33 22.33
C LYS A 15 -14.18 14.35 21.84
N GLU A 16 -13.31 14.81 22.74
CA GLU A 16 -12.26 15.78 22.42
C GLU A 16 -11.33 15.29 21.29
N LEU A 17 -10.91 14.02 21.35
CA LEU A 17 -10.08 13.43 20.30
C LEU A 17 -10.79 13.43 18.94
N ARG A 18 -12.10 13.14 18.92
CA ARG A 18 -12.90 13.18 17.69
C ARG A 18 -13.01 14.60 17.13
N GLU A 19 -13.15 15.61 17.99
CA GLU A 19 -13.22 17.02 17.60
C GLU A 19 -11.88 17.48 17.00
N ASN A 20 -10.76 17.17 17.66
CA ASN A 20 -9.42 17.47 17.16
C ASN A 20 -9.13 16.78 15.82
N LEU A 21 -9.53 15.50 15.68
CA LEU A 21 -9.44 14.77 14.41
C LEU A 21 -10.23 15.47 13.30
N THR A 22 -11.45 15.91 13.61
CA THR A 22 -12.30 16.61 12.64
C THR A 22 -11.68 17.94 12.22
N TYR A 23 -11.17 18.70 13.20
CA TYR A 23 -10.49 19.97 12.95
C TYR A 23 -9.25 19.79 12.05
N ALA A 24 -8.35 18.86 12.39
CA ALA A 24 -7.14 18.61 11.61
C ALA A 24 -7.45 18.12 10.19
N ALA A 25 -8.44 17.23 10.03
CA ALA A 25 -8.86 16.74 8.73
C ALA A 25 -9.43 17.86 7.85
N ASN A 26 -10.28 18.72 8.41
CA ASN A 26 -10.83 19.87 7.69
C ASN A 26 -9.75 20.86 7.26
N LYS A 27 -8.73 21.10 8.10
CA LYS A 27 -7.61 21.98 7.77
C LYS A 27 -6.84 21.50 6.53
N LEU A 28 -6.71 20.17 6.37
CA LEU A 28 -6.08 19.54 5.21
C LEU A 28 -7.06 19.27 4.05
N ASN A 29 -8.30 19.77 4.15
CA ASN A 29 -9.37 19.55 3.19
C ASN A 29 -9.63 18.05 2.88
N VAL A 30 -9.54 17.20 3.91
CA VAL A 30 -9.82 15.76 3.84
C VAL A 30 -10.86 15.34 4.88
N THR A 31 -11.47 14.17 4.69
CA THR A 31 -12.37 13.61 5.70
C THR A 31 -11.59 13.04 6.89
N SER A 32 -12.20 12.99 8.08
CA SER A 32 -11.61 12.30 9.24
C SER A 32 -11.22 10.86 8.94
N ASN A 33 -12.00 10.15 8.12
CA ASN A 33 -11.68 8.78 7.69
C ASN A 33 -10.41 8.73 6.81
N THR A 34 -10.24 9.69 5.89
CA THR A 34 -9.03 9.82 5.08
C THR A 34 -7.82 10.12 5.96
N PHE A 35 -7.95 11.10 6.87
CA PHE A 35 -6.91 11.44 7.83
C PHE A 35 -6.49 10.22 8.65
N MET A 36 -7.44 9.50 9.26
CA MET A 36 -7.16 8.28 10.02
C MET A 36 -6.43 7.21 9.22
N LYS A 37 -6.81 7.00 7.94
CA LYS A 37 -6.12 6.04 7.07
C LYS A 37 -4.67 6.46 6.82
N ILE A 38 -4.44 7.72 6.45
CA ILE A 38 -3.09 8.26 6.22
C ILE A 38 -2.25 8.13 7.50
N SER A 39 -2.80 8.51 8.65
CA SER A 39 -2.11 8.38 9.95
C SER A 39 -1.76 6.93 10.28
N LEU A 40 -2.67 5.98 10.02
CA LEU A 40 -2.40 4.55 10.24
C LEU A 40 -1.29 4.04 9.32
N TYR A 41 -1.32 4.40 8.03
CA TYR A 41 -0.27 4.00 7.09
C TYR A 41 1.10 4.57 7.48
N ALA A 42 1.14 5.85 7.87
CA ALA A 42 2.36 6.49 8.34
C ALA A 42 2.89 5.83 9.63
N TYR A 43 2.04 5.65 10.64
CA TYR A 43 2.42 5.04 11.92
C TYR A 43 2.92 3.60 11.78
N LEU A 44 2.25 2.81 10.93
CA LEU A 44 2.62 1.42 10.65
C LEU A 44 3.79 1.30 9.66
N LYS A 45 4.37 2.43 9.21
CA LYS A 45 5.43 2.49 8.20
C LYS A 45 5.07 1.74 6.91
N VAL A 46 3.78 1.73 6.54
CA VAL A 46 3.28 1.13 5.30
C VAL A 46 3.25 2.22 4.24
N SER A 47 4.31 2.29 3.42
CA SER A 47 4.31 3.17 2.24
C SER A 47 3.82 2.43 1.00
N PHE A 48 2.84 3.00 0.31
CA PHE A 48 2.35 2.51 -0.99
C PHE A 48 3.18 3.00 -2.16
N PHE A 49 3.97 4.05 -1.96
CA PHE A 49 4.80 4.68 -2.98
C PHE A 49 6.14 5.02 -2.33
N SER A 50 7.21 4.36 -2.81
CA SER A 50 8.58 4.75 -2.46
C SER A 50 9.03 5.77 -3.49
N LEU A 51 8.75 7.04 -3.24
CA LEU A 51 9.33 8.11 -4.02
C LEU A 51 10.76 8.29 -3.51
N THR A 52 11.74 7.77 -4.24
CA THR A 52 13.15 8.00 -3.90
C THR A 52 13.44 9.48 -4.03
N ASP A 53 13.98 10.08 -2.97
CA ASP A 53 14.50 11.44 -3.04
C ASP A 53 15.61 11.48 -4.11
N ALA A 54 15.55 12.50 -4.97
CA ALA A 54 16.63 12.96 -5.85
C ALA A 54 16.86 12.29 -7.23
N THR A 55 15.79 12.02 -8.00
CA THR A 55 15.92 12.09 -9.47
C THR A 55 15.28 13.39 -10.00
N PRO A 56 15.92 14.09 -10.96
CA PRO A 56 15.29 15.24 -11.60
C PRO A 56 14.00 14.80 -12.30
N ILE A 57 12.99 15.67 -12.31
CA ILE A 57 11.73 15.40 -13.02
C ILE A 57 12.03 15.08 -14.48
N ASN A 58 11.67 13.88 -14.93
CA ASN A 58 11.81 13.49 -16.33
C ASN A 58 10.62 14.02 -17.14
N ILE A 59 10.79 15.22 -17.70
CA ILE A 59 9.75 15.91 -18.48
C ILE A 59 9.24 15.06 -19.65
N SER A 60 10.09 14.21 -20.23
CA SER A 60 9.73 13.35 -21.36
C SER A 60 8.70 12.27 -21.02
N GLU A 61 8.60 11.90 -19.73
CA GLU A 61 7.62 10.91 -19.26
C GLU A 61 6.24 11.52 -19.01
N ILE A 62 6.13 12.85 -18.97
CA ILE A 62 4.86 13.52 -18.71
C ILE A 62 3.92 13.22 -19.89
N PRO A 63 2.74 12.61 -19.63
CA PRO A 63 1.78 12.33 -20.68
C PRO A 63 1.37 13.62 -21.39
N LYS A 64 1.22 13.59 -22.72
CA LYS A 64 0.85 14.77 -23.52
C LYS A 64 -0.65 14.89 -23.80
N GLU A 65 -1.39 13.80 -23.68
CA GLU A 65 -2.83 13.78 -23.92
C GLU A 65 -3.60 14.54 -22.81
N ARG A 66 -4.66 15.27 -23.19
CA ARG A 66 -5.47 16.13 -22.29
C ARG A 66 -6.98 15.94 -22.54
N ASN A 67 -7.41 14.70 -22.73
CA ASN A 67 -8.79 14.36 -23.13
C ASN A 67 -9.78 14.20 -21.97
N THR A 68 -9.29 14.16 -20.72
CA THR A 68 -10.12 13.96 -19.52
C THR A 68 -9.75 14.99 -18.45
N ARG A 69 -10.71 15.31 -17.57
CA ARG A 69 -10.53 16.27 -16.48
C ARG A 69 -10.85 15.66 -15.13
N ILE A 70 -10.12 16.08 -14.11
CA ILE A 70 -10.39 15.82 -12.70
C ILE A 70 -10.20 17.13 -11.93
N ASN A 71 -11.10 17.41 -10.98
CA ASN A 71 -10.98 18.60 -10.14
C ASN A 71 -10.21 18.22 -8.87
N LEU A 72 -9.02 18.80 -8.71
CA LEU A 72 -8.25 18.71 -7.47
C LEU A 72 -8.58 19.93 -6.61
N ILE A 73 -9.00 19.71 -5.36
CA ILE A 73 -9.22 20.77 -4.38
C ILE A 73 -8.00 20.81 -3.47
N VAL A 74 -7.28 21.93 -3.46
CA VAL A 74 -6.11 22.19 -2.61
C VAL A 74 -6.37 23.40 -1.73
N ASP A 75 -5.71 23.46 -0.58
CA ASP A 75 -5.65 24.68 0.24
C ASP A 75 -4.59 25.66 -0.30
N ASP A 76 -4.54 26.85 0.28
CA ASP A 76 -3.63 27.93 -0.11
C ASP A 76 -2.15 27.55 0.09
N GLU A 77 -1.86 26.82 1.16
CA GLU A 77 -0.51 26.36 1.49
C GLU A 77 0.00 25.39 0.41
N LEU A 78 -0.78 24.36 0.06
CA LEU A 78 -0.41 23.41 -0.98
C LEU A 78 -0.37 24.07 -2.37
N HIS A 79 -1.29 24.99 -2.67
CA HIS A 79 -1.23 25.76 -3.91
C HIS A 79 0.08 26.52 -4.06
N THR A 80 0.48 27.27 -3.03
CA THR A 80 1.75 28.01 -2.99
C THR A 80 2.94 27.09 -3.17
N ILE A 81 2.95 25.94 -2.49
CA ILE A 81 4.01 24.93 -2.63
C ILE A 81 4.10 24.43 -4.07
N LEU A 82 2.96 24.16 -4.71
CA LEU A 82 2.90 23.70 -6.11
C LEU A 82 3.45 24.76 -7.07
N GLU A 83 3.10 26.04 -6.87
CA GLU A 83 3.62 27.15 -7.68
C GLU A 83 5.15 27.24 -7.60
N ILE A 84 5.69 27.23 -6.37
CA ILE A 84 7.14 27.31 -6.13
C ILE A 84 7.85 26.15 -6.84
N HIS A 85 7.32 24.92 -6.73
CA HIS A 85 7.92 23.76 -7.36
C HIS A 85 7.78 23.78 -8.88
N ALA A 86 6.63 24.18 -9.42
CA ALA A 86 6.43 24.25 -10.86
C ALA A 86 7.40 25.25 -11.50
N GLN A 87 7.59 26.42 -10.87
CA GLN A 87 8.59 27.42 -11.29
C GLN A 87 10.01 26.86 -11.22
N LYS A 88 10.38 26.19 -10.12
CA LYS A 88 11.72 25.59 -9.93
C LYS A 88 12.10 24.63 -11.06
N TYR A 89 11.14 23.89 -11.60
CA TYR A 89 11.36 22.91 -12.68
C TYR A 89 10.96 23.42 -14.07
N ASN A 90 10.58 24.69 -14.20
CA ASN A 90 10.08 25.29 -15.44
C ASN A 90 8.91 24.49 -16.07
N LEU A 91 7.96 24.09 -15.23
CA LEU A 91 6.76 23.34 -15.57
C LEU A 91 5.51 24.16 -15.28
N THR A 92 4.39 23.77 -15.88
CA THR A 92 3.08 24.19 -15.40
C THR A 92 2.70 23.39 -14.14
N ILE A 93 1.84 23.95 -13.28
CA ILE A 93 1.28 23.22 -12.12
C ILE A 93 0.63 21.91 -12.59
N ASN A 94 -0.09 21.95 -13.72
CA ASN A 94 -0.72 20.76 -14.29
C ASN A 94 0.31 19.68 -14.67
N ASP A 95 1.43 20.04 -15.31
CA ASP A 95 2.45 19.07 -15.71
C ASP A 95 3.17 18.49 -14.49
N LEU A 96 3.42 19.30 -13.45
CA LEU A 96 3.94 18.83 -12.16
C LEU A 96 2.98 17.81 -11.50
N ILE A 97 1.68 18.11 -11.47
CA ILE A 97 0.66 17.20 -10.94
C ILE A 97 0.61 15.91 -11.76
N LEU A 98 0.60 15.99 -13.09
CA LEU A 98 0.59 14.81 -13.95
C LEU A 98 1.81 13.91 -13.72
N TYR A 99 2.99 14.51 -13.61
CA TYR A 99 4.22 13.77 -13.33
C TYR A 99 4.15 13.07 -11.96
N THR A 100 3.79 13.79 -10.91
CA THR A 100 3.72 13.23 -9.55
C THR A 100 2.69 12.11 -9.44
N VAL A 101 1.54 12.24 -10.10
CA VAL A 101 0.52 11.18 -10.18
C VAL A 101 1.07 9.97 -10.93
N LEU A 102 1.71 10.16 -12.08
CA LEU A 102 2.30 9.07 -12.86
C LEU A 102 3.32 8.27 -12.04
N VAL A 103 4.28 8.96 -11.41
CA VAL A 103 5.32 8.31 -10.59
C VAL A 103 4.67 7.58 -9.41
N SER A 104 3.70 8.19 -8.74
CA SER A 104 2.99 7.57 -7.61
C SER A 104 2.23 6.32 -8.02
N LEU A 105 1.57 6.34 -9.19
CA LEU A 105 0.85 5.18 -9.74
C LEU A 105 1.80 4.06 -10.12
N ASN A 106 2.93 4.38 -10.75
CA ASN A 106 3.96 3.39 -11.10
C ASN A 106 4.54 2.75 -9.83
N ALA A 107 4.88 3.55 -8.83
CA ALA A 107 5.36 3.06 -7.54
C ALA A 107 4.33 2.16 -6.84
N TYR A 108 3.05 2.54 -6.86
CA TYR A 108 1.96 1.72 -6.33
C TYR A 108 1.83 0.38 -7.07
N ASN A 109 1.86 0.40 -8.40
CA ASN A 109 1.76 -0.81 -9.21
C ASN A 109 2.93 -1.76 -8.92
N GLU A 110 4.15 -1.24 -8.85
CA GLU A 110 5.32 -2.03 -8.46
C GLU A 110 5.24 -2.52 -7.01
N PHE A 111 4.76 -1.70 -6.08
CA PHE A 111 4.50 -2.15 -4.70
C PHE A 111 3.51 -3.33 -4.67
N VAL A 112 2.37 -3.22 -5.35
CA VAL A 112 1.36 -4.29 -5.40
C VAL A 112 1.93 -5.57 -6.01
N LYS A 113 2.65 -5.44 -7.13
CA LYS A 113 3.30 -6.55 -7.83
C LYS A 113 4.38 -7.21 -6.95
N ASN A 114 5.22 -6.41 -6.31
CA ASN A 114 6.27 -6.90 -5.43
C ASN A 114 5.69 -7.61 -4.21
N ASN A 115 4.63 -7.09 -3.58
CA ASN A 115 3.98 -7.79 -2.46
C ASN A 115 3.42 -9.16 -2.87
N ILE A 116 2.82 -9.27 -4.05
CA ILE A 116 2.31 -10.55 -4.58
C ILE A 116 3.46 -11.54 -4.78
N ASN A 117 4.57 -11.10 -5.38
CA ASN A 117 5.75 -11.94 -5.61
C ASN A 117 6.45 -12.30 -4.30
N ASN A 118 6.48 -11.38 -3.32
CA ASN A 118 7.17 -11.56 -2.05
C ASN A 118 6.47 -12.61 -1.18
N PHE A 119 5.14 -12.61 -1.08
CA PHE A 119 4.42 -13.65 -0.35
C PHE A 119 4.69 -15.06 -0.90
N GLN A 120 4.66 -15.23 -2.22
CA GLN A 120 4.89 -16.54 -2.85
C GLN A 120 6.31 -17.04 -2.59
N ASN A 121 7.29 -16.15 -2.79
CA ASN A 121 8.71 -16.46 -2.57
C ASN A 121 8.97 -16.76 -1.09
N ARG A 122 8.46 -15.94 -0.16
CA ARG A 122 8.62 -16.15 1.29
C ARG A 122 7.91 -17.40 1.78
N LEU A 123 6.74 -17.74 1.23
CA LEU A 123 6.06 -18.99 1.53
C LEU A 123 6.90 -20.19 1.08
N LYS A 124 7.48 -20.13 -0.12
CA LYS A 124 8.39 -21.17 -0.62
C LYS A 124 9.61 -21.32 0.30
N ILE A 125 10.28 -20.22 0.62
CA ILE A 125 11.44 -20.20 1.54
C ILE A 125 11.08 -20.75 2.92
N ALA A 126 9.94 -20.35 3.48
CA ALA A 126 9.50 -20.83 4.80
C ALA A 126 9.22 -22.35 4.80
N ILE A 127 8.62 -22.88 3.74
CA ILE A 127 8.40 -24.33 3.58
C ILE A 127 9.72 -25.07 3.52
N GLU A 128 10.68 -24.56 2.73
CA GLU A 128 12.02 -25.13 2.59
C GLU A 128 12.78 -25.09 3.92
N ASN A 129 12.79 -23.96 4.62
CA ASN A 129 13.44 -23.80 5.93
C ASN A 129 12.83 -24.67 7.02
N LYS A 130 11.50 -24.86 7.01
CA LYS A 130 10.82 -25.74 7.97
C LYS A 130 11.04 -27.22 7.65
N GLY A 131 11.47 -27.55 6.43
CA GLY A 131 11.75 -28.92 6.00
C GLY A 131 10.51 -29.81 5.87
N ILE A 132 9.32 -29.22 5.63
CA ILE A 132 8.05 -29.96 5.55
C ILE A 132 7.51 -29.99 4.11
N SER A 133 6.78 -31.06 3.77
CA SER A 133 6.07 -31.13 2.50
C SER A 133 4.84 -30.22 2.49
N GLN A 134 4.33 -29.88 1.30
CA GLN A 134 3.06 -29.14 1.17
C GLN A 134 1.87 -29.92 1.76
N ALA A 135 1.93 -31.25 1.76
CA ALA A 135 0.89 -32.10 2.36
C ALA A 135 0.94 -32.01 3.90
N GLU A 136 2.14 -31.98 4.48
CA GLU A 136 2.30 -31.81 5.92
C GLU A 136 1.94 -30.38 6.36
N LEU A 137 2.32 -29.36 5.58
CA LEU A 137 1.87 -28.00 5.82
C LEU A 137 0.33 -27.89 5.77
N ALA A 138 -0.32 -28.57 4.82
CA ALA A 138 -1.78 -28.61 4.74
C ALA A 138 -2.40 -29.16 6.03
N ARG A 139 -1.85 -30.27 6.54
CA ARG A 139 -2.31 -30.90 7.78
C ARG A 139 -2.12 -29.99 9.00
N ARG A 140 -0.99 -29.30 9.10
CA ARG A 140 -0.68 -28.40 10.23
C ARG A 140 -1.45 -27.09 10.21
N SER A 141 -1.61 -26.49 9.03
CA SER A 141 -2.26 -25.18 8.87
C SER A 141 -3.78 -25.28 8.72
N GLY A 142 -4.33 -26.47 8.48
CA GLY A 142 -5.75 -26.66 8.16
C GLY A 142 -6.13 -26.13 6.76
N ILE A 143 -5.15 -25.77 5.93
CA ILE A 143 -5.36 -25.27 4.58
C ILE A 143 -5.23 -26.40 3.57
N SER A 144 -6.13 -26.49 2.59
CA SER A 144 -6.03 -27.52 1.57
C SER A 144 -4.70 -27.44 0.79
N ARG A 145 -4.14 -28.60 0.42
CA ARG A 145 -2.92 -28.67 -0.41
C ARG A 145 -3.08 -27.93 -1.74
N ALA A 146 -4.28 -27.99 -2.34
CA ALA A 146 -4.61 -27.25 -3.54
C ALA A 146 -4.53 -25.73 -3.33
N SER A 147 -4.96 -25.24 -2.17
CA SER A 147 -4.84 -23.83 -1.79
C SER A 147 -3.39 -23.40 -1.64
N ILE A 148 -2.58 -24.19 -0.94
CA ILE A 148 -1.13 -23.94 -0.81
C ILE A 148 -0.45 -23.94 -2.18
N THR A 149 -0.82 -24.85 -3.08
CA THR A 149 -0.28 -24.90 -4.45
C THR A 149 -0.71 -23.68 -5.26
N GLY A 150 -1.96 -23.23 -5.11
CA GLY A 150 -2.47 -22.01 -5.73
C GLY A 150 -1.71 -20.77 -5.27
N TYR A 151 -1.42 -20.69 -3.97
CA TYR A 151 -0.60 -19.64 -3.37
C TYR A 151 0.81 -19.63 -3.93
N LEU A 152 1.53 -20.77 -3.92
CA LEU A 152 2.89 -20.88 -4.45
C LEU A 152 3.01 -20.54 -5.96
N LYS A 153 1.92 -20.71 -6.72
CA LYS A 153 1.84 -20.37 -8.15
C LYS A 153 1.27 -18.97 -8.42
N GLY A 154 0.93 -18.21 -7.38
CA GLY A 154 0.35 -16.87 -7.53
C GLY A 154 -1.04 -16.81 -8.15
N LYS A 155 -1.79 -17.92 -8.16
CA LYS A 155 -3.11 -17.98 -8.81
C LYS A 155 -4.14 -17.06 -8.16
N TYR A 156 -4.01 -16.82 -6.86
CA TYR A 156 -4.89 -15.95 -6.08
C TYR A 156 -4.25 -15.58 -4.74
N LYS A 157 -4.77 -14.50 -4.14
CA LYS A 157 -4.27 -13.96 -2.87
C LYS A 157 -4.75 -14.79 -1.68
N ALA A 158 -3.85 -15.10 -0.75
CA ALA A 158 -4.21 -15.72 0.52
C ALA A 158 -5.00 -14.74 1.40
N LYS A 159 -6.03 -15.24 2.08
CA LYS A 159 -6.81 -14.45 3.05
C LYS A 159 -5.99 -14.24 4.34
N PRO A 160 -6.24 -13.19 5.13
CA PRO A 160 -5.52 -12.95 6.39
C PRO A 160 -5.51 -14.15 7.35
N CYS A 161 -6.66 -14.83 7.52
CA CYS A 161 -6.72 -16.05 8.34
C CYS A 161 -5.81 -17.16 7.81
N ALA A 162 -5.78 -17.35 6.48
CA ALA A 162 -4.91 -18.35 5.85
C ALA A 162 -3.44 -18.01 6.05
N ILE A 163 -3.06 -16.74 5.90
CA ILE A 163 -1.69 -16.26 6.14
C ILE A 163 -1.29 -16.56 7.59
N TYR A 164 -2.15 -16.24 8.56
CA TYR A 164 -1.88 -16.48 9.98
C TYR A 164 -1.70 -17.98 10.28
N SER A 165 -2.59 -18.83 9.77
CA SER A 165 -2.47 -20.29 9.93
C SER A 165 -1.22 -20.87 9.27
N LEU A 166 -0.81 -20.36 8.11
CA LEU A 166 0.44 -20.77 7.45
C LEU A 166 1.65 -20.32 8.26
N ALA A 167 1.66 -19.06 8.69
CA ALA A 167 2.75 -18.49 9.49
C ALA A 167 2.96 -19.28 10.79
N GLN A 168 1.87 -19.62 11.50
CA GLN A 168 1.94 -20.46 12.69
C GLN A 168 2.46 -21.89 12.41
N ALA A 169 1.99 -22.53 11.33
CA ALA A 169 2.44 -23.87 10.95
C ALA A 169 3.91 -23.90 10.49
N LEU A 170 4.39 -22.80 9.93
CA LEU A 170 5.76 -22.62 9.42
C LEU A 170 6.70 -22.01 10.46
N ASP A 171 6.19 -21.53 11.59
CA ASP A 171 6.94 -20.90 12.66
C ASP A 171 7.72 -19.67 12.17
N VAL A 172 7.01 -18.83 11.40
CA VAL A 172 7.49 -17.55 10.90
C VAL A 172 6.51 -16.45 11.26
N ASP A 173 6.99 -15.21 11.31
CA ASP A 173 6.11 -14.06 11.52
C ASP A 173 5.16 -13.85 10.32
N ALA A 174 3.90 -13.50 10.59
CA ALA A 174 2.89 -13.33 9.55
C ALA A 174 3.15 -12.08 8.69
N PHE A 175 3.72 -11.01 9.27
CA PHE A 175 4.11 -9.82 8.51
C PHE A 175 5.34 -10.10 7.64
N TRP A 176 6.30 -10.87 8.16
CA TRP A 176 7.39 -11.40 7.36
C TRP A 176 6.83 -12.22 6.20
N LEU A 177 5.90 -13.16 6.42
CA LEU A 177 5.34 -13.95 5.32
C LEU A 177 4.66 -13.09 4.25
N LEU A 178 4.06 -11.96 4.63
CA LEU A 178 3.42 -10.99 3.74
C LEU A 178 4.38 -10.09 2.96
N GLY A 179 5.68 -10.13 3.25
CA GLY A 179 6.66 -9.30 2.56
C GLY A 179 7.00 -8.00 3.27
N TYR A 180 6.41 -7.71 4.42
CA TYR A 180 6.78 -6.56 5.24
C TYR A 180 8.11 -6.85 5.96
N GLN A 181 8.97 -5.83 6.05
CA GLN A 181 10.18 -5.87 6.85
C GLN A 181 9.81 -5.32 8.23
N ASN A 182 9.99 -6.10 9.30
CA ASN A 182 10.02 -5.54 10.64
C ASN A 182 11.36 -4.81 10.76
N ASN A 183 11.41 -3.56 10.30
CA ASN A 183 12.51 -2.67 10.60
C ASN A 183 12.36 -2.29 12.09
N ASN A 184 13.04 -3.06 12.95
CA ASN A 184 13.34 -2.64 14.32
C ASN A 184 14.06 -1.29 14.28
#